data_AF-A0A942PB85-F1
#
_entry.id   AF-A0A942PB85-F1
#
_cell.length_a   1.000
_cell.length_b   1.000
_cell.length_c   1.000
_cell.angle_alpha   90.00
_cell.angle_beta   90.00
_cell.angle_gamma   90.00
#
_symmetry.space_group_name_H-M   'P 1'
#
loop_
_entity.id
_entity.type
_entity.pdbx_description
1 polymer ?
#
loop_
_entity_poly.entity_id
_entity_poly.type
_entity_poly.pdbx_seq_one_letter_code
_entity_poly.pdbx_strand_id
1 'polypeptide(L)'
;MNPRSLILFLFIGTVIMIAVMRWHGAPLVTPVSKAGIVSLELAKTTEQSNIILHQWKQDQVVEQAITNTYIDFLFLLFYSLFLYAVCWSYSLRQQPLWASVSRILAITALLAGLCDVIENYFMLQMLEQQVTETRAYLSWLFAAIKFMLLIPVVLWSLICLPLLFRKK
;
A
#
# COMPACT_ATOMS: atom_id res chain seq x y z
N MET A 1 -9.63 -14.93 -18.45
CA MET A 1 -8.17 -15.07 -18.21
C MET A 1 -7.95 -16.24 -17.26
N ASN A 2 -6.99 -17.14 -17.51
CA ASN A 2 -6.71 -18.23 -16.56
C ASN A 2 -6.08 -17.67 -15.25
N PRO A 3 -6.17 -18.38 -14.11
CA PRO A 3 -5.69 -17.85 -12.83
C PRO A 3 -4.20 -17.45 -12.82
N ARG A 4 -3.36 -18.16 -13.59
CA ARG A 4 -1.93 -17.85 -13.68
C ARG A 4 -1.67 -16.56 -14.45
N SER A 5 -2.36 -16.35 -15.56
CA SER A 5 -2.30 -15.12 -16.34
C SER A 5 -2.81 -13.92 -15.54
N LEU A 6 -3.84 -14.10 -14.71
CA LEU A 6 -4.33 -13.05 -13.81
C LEU A 6 -3.27 -12.66 -12.77
N ILE A 7 -2.67 -13.64 -12.09
CA ILE A 7 -1.60 -13.38 -11.12
C ILE A 7 -0.43 -12.66 -11.79
N LEU A 8 -0.04 -13.09 -12.99
CA LEU A 8 1.07 -12.47 -13.71
C LEU A 8 0.74 -11.02 -14.13
N PHE A 9 -0.47 -10.77 -14.63
CA PHE A 9 -0.94 -9.42 -14.95
C PHE A 9 -0.89 -8.50 -13.73
N LEU A 10 -1.45 -8.95 -12.60
CA LEU A 10 -1.47 -8.19 -11.36
C LEU A 10 -0.06 -7.99 -10.78
N PHE A 11 0.81 -8.99 -10.88
CA PHE A 11 2.21 -8.89 -10.47
C PHE A 11 2.96 -7.85 -11.30
N ILE A 12 2.87 -7.93 -12.63
CA ILE A 12 3.52 -6.97 -13.53
C ILE A 12 3.00 -5.56 -13.26
N GLY A 13 1.67 -5.40 -13.12
CA GLY A 13 1.06 -4.12 -12.74
C GLY A 13 1.60 -3.60 -11.42
N THR A 14 1.71 -4.45 -10.39
CA THR A 14 2.28 -4.10 -9.09
C THR A 14 3.73 -3.63 -9.21
N VAL A 15 4.57 -4.35 -9.96
CA VAL A 15 5.99 -3.99 -10.17
C VAL A 15 6.12 -2.66 -10.92
N ILE A 16 5.32 -2.47 -11.97
CA ILE A 16 5.29 -1.20 -12.72
C ILE A 16 4.88 -0.07 -11.78
N MET A 17 3.82 -0.24 -11.00
CA MET A 17 3.34 0.78 -10.07
C MET A 17 4.34 1.09 -8.96
N ILE A 18 5.09 0.10 -8.45
CA ILE A 18 6.20 0.35 -7.52
C ILE A 18 7.24 1.28 -8.17
N ALA A 19 7.61 1.02 -9.43
CA ALA A 19 8.56 1.87 -10.15
C ALA A 19 8.01 3.28 -10.37
N VAL A 20 6.74 3.40 -10.78
CA VAL A 20 6.05 4.69 -10.96
C VAL A 20 6.00 5.48 -9.64
N MET A 21 5.57 4.85 -8.55
CA MET A 21 5.48 5.47 -7.22
C MET A 21 6.86 5.95 -6.74
N ARG A 22 7.91 5.14 -6.93
CA ARG A 22 9.29 5.50 -6.53
C ARG A 22 9.85 6.64 -7.36
N TRP A 23 9.64 6.62 -8.67
CA TRP A 23 10.11 7.66 -9.57
C TRP A 23 9.39 8.99 -9.31
N HIS A 24 8.06 8.96 -9.28
CA HIS A 24 7.22 10.13 -9.06
C HIS A 24 7.39 10.69 -7.64
N GLY A 25 7.59 9.84 -6.63
CA GLY A 25 7.76 10.25 -5.23
C GLY A 25 9.19 10.65 -4.86
N ALA A 26 10.18 10.52 -5.75
CA ALA A 26 11.58 10.83 -5.44
C ALA A 26 11.80 12.26 -4.90
N PRO A 27 11.13 13.32 -5.42
CA PRO A 27 11.27 14.67 -4.89
C PRO A 27 10.72 14.86 -3.47
N LEU A 28 9.90 13.94 -2.96
CA LEU A 28 9.31 14.02 -1.62
C LEU A 28 10.28 13.58 -0.52
N VAL A 29 11.43 13.02 -0.89
CA VAL A 29 12.45 12.57 0.05
C VAL A 29 13.30 13.75 0.49
N THR A 30 13.14 14.14 1.75
CA THR A 30 13.85 15.29 2.36
C THR A 30 14.47 14.88 3.70
N PRO A 31 15.26 15.74 4.37
CA PRO A 31 15.79 15.45 5.70
C PRO A 31 14.71 15.13 6.75
N VAL A 32 13.52 15.74 6.64
CA VAL A 32 12.38 15.53 7.54
C VAL A 32 11.39 14.46 7.04
N SER A 33 11.47 14.09 5.77
CA SER A 33 10.63 13.06 5.13
C SER A 33 11.46 12.00 4.41
N LYS A 34 12.36 11.32 5.15
CA LYS A 34 13.32 10.35 4.58
C LYS A 34 12.66 9.18 3.83
N ALA A 35 11.39 8.88 4.13
CA ALA A 35 10.62 7.84 3.45
C ALA A 35 9.69 8.40 2.36
N GLY A 36 9.83 9.69 2.00
CA GLY A 36 8.97 10.35 1.03
C GLY A 36 7.53 10.46 1.52
N ILE A 37 6.57 10.09 0.68
CA ILE A 37 5.13 10.11 0.98
C ILE A 37 4.79 9.31 2.26
N VAL A 38 5.48 8.18 2.48
CA VAL A 38 5.32 7.31 3.66
C VAL A 38 5.65 8.03 4.97
N SER A 39 6.51 9.07 4.93
CA SER A 39 6.75 9.89 6.13
C SER A 39 5.50 10.64 6.57
N LEU A 40 4.63 11.05 5.65
CA LEU A 40 3.35 11.67 5.97
C LEU A 40 2.32 10.62 6.43
N GLU A 41 2.30 9.43 5.83
CA GLU A 41 1.47 8.30 6.29
C GLU A 41 1.71 7.98 7.76
N LEU A 42 2.97 8.06 8.19
CA LEU A 42 3.41 7.72 9.55
C LEU A 42 3.48 8.92 10.50
N ALA A 43 3.08 10.12 10.06
CA ALA A 43 3.00 11.30 10.89
C ALA A 43 1.70 11.29 11.72
N LYS A 44 1.82 11.00 13.01
CA LYS A 44 0.68 10.78 13.91
C LYS A 44 0.02 12.08 14.38
N THR A 45 0.80 13.15 14.52
CA THR A 45 0.34 14.42 15.12
C THR A 45 0.34 15.55 14.11
N THR A 46 -0.42 16.61 14.40
CA THR A 46 -0.44 17.83 13.57
C THR A 46 0.95 18.43 13.43
N GLU A 47 1.74 18.43 14.50
CA GLU A 47 3.12 18.94 14.51
C GLU A 47 4.00 18.19 13.51
N GLN A 48 4.00 16.85 13.55
CA GLN A 48 4.79 16.01 12.64
C GLN A 48 4.39 16.22 11.18
N SER A 49 3.09 16.22 10.90
CA SER A 49 2.59 16.42 9.54
C SER A 49 2.90 17.83 9.03
N ASN A 50 2.78 18.87 9.86
CA ASN A 50 3.11 20.24 9.47
C ASN A 50 4.59 20.43 9.19
N ILE A 51 5.50 19.78 9.92
CA ILE A 51 6.94 19.83 9.62
C ILE A 51 7.21 19.31 8.20
N ILE A 52 6.59 18.19 7.82
CA ILE A 52 6.74 17.59 6.49
C ILE A 52 6.12 18.51 5.42
N LEU A 53 4.86 18.93 5.61
CA LEU A 53 4.16 19.77 4.64
C LEU A 53 4.82 21.15 4.48
N HIS A 54 5.38 21.72 5.53
CA HIS A 54 6.13 22.97 5.45
C HIS A 54 7.37 22.81 4.59
N GLN A 55 8.14 21.73 4.78
CA GLN A 55 9.30 21.43 3.94
C GLN A 55 8.87 21.24 2.47
N TRP A 56 7.83 20.45 2.20
CA TRP A 56 7.34 20.24 0.83
C TRP A 56 6.79 21.51 0.18
N LYS A 57 6.24 22.44 0.95
CA LYS A 57 5.86 23.78 0.46
C LYS A 57 7.09 24.60 0.07
N GLN A 58 8.14 24.59 0.89
CA GLN A 58 9.40 25.28 0.58
C GLN A 58 10.06 24.71 -0.68
N ASP A 59 10.04 23.39 -0.83
CA ASP A 59 10.60 22.67 -1.97
C ASP A 59 9.69 22.69 -3.21
N GLN A 60 8.48 23.28 -3.11
CA GLN A 60 7.47 23.37 -4.18
C GLN A 60 7.00 22.00 -4.73
N VAL A 61 6.91 20.98 -3.87
CA VAL A 61 6.55 19.60 -4.23
C VAL A 61 5.19 19.14 -3.68
N VAL A 62 4.34 20.05 -3.19
CA VAL A 62 3.01 19.68 -2.66
C VAL A 62 2.09 19.09 -3.73
N GLU A 63 2.02 19.71 -4.92
CA GLU A 63 1.27 19.17 -6.08
C GLU A 63 1.75 17.76 -6.47
N GLN A 64 3.07 17.54 -6.36
CA GLN A 64 3.69 16.24 -6.59
C GLN A 64 3.24 15.22 -5.53
N ALA A 65 3.14 15.61 -4.26
CA ALA A 65 2.62 14.76 -3.20
C ALA A 65 1.15 14.38 -3.44
N ILE A 66 0.30 15.36 -3.79
CA ILE A 66 -1.11 15.14 -4.13
C ILE A 66 -1.25 14.14 -5.28
N THR A 67 -0.52 14.38 -6.38
CA THR A 67 -0.54 13.50 -7.54
C THR A 67 -0.01 12.11 -7.20
N ASN A 68 1.03 12.02 -6.36
CA ASN A 68 1.57 10.74 -5.91
C ASN A 68 0.54 9.94 -5.08
N THR A 69 -0.19 10.60 -4.18
CA THR A 69 -1.29 9.99 -3.42
C THR A 69 -2.43 9.54 -4.33
N TYR A 70 -2.76 10.29 -5.40
CA TYR A 70 -3.74 9.84 -6.39
C TYR A 70 -3.29 8.60 -7.18
N ILE A 71 -2.02 8.56 -7.58
CA ILE A 71 -1.42 7.39 -8.23
C ILE A 71 -1.48 6.17 -7.29
N ASP A 72 -1.38 6.38 -5.98
CA ASP A 72 -1.44 5.31 -4.99
C ASP A 72 -2.78 4.55 -5.00
N PHE A 73 -3.90 5.22 -5.30
CA PHE A 73 -5.20 4.54 -5.48
C PHE A 73 -5.17 3.48 -6.59
N LEU A 74 -4.38 3.71 -7.64
CA LEU A 74 -4.18 2.69 -8.68
C LEU A 74 -3.18 1.62 -8.21
N PHE A 75 -2.14 2.00 -7.47
CA PHE A 75 -1.16 1.05 -6.94
C PHE A 75 -1.81 0.07 -5.96
N LEU A 76 -2.65 0.55 -5.04
CA LEU A 76 -3.34 -0.27 -4.06
C LEU A 76 -4.27 -1.29 -4.69
N LEU A 77 -4.90 -0.94 -5.82
CA LEU A 77 -5.72 -1.87 -6.59
C LEU A 77 -4.87 -3.03 -7.12
N PHE A 78 -3.68 -2.75 -7.67
CA PHE A 78 -2.81 -3.79 -8.18
C PHE A 78 -2.23 -4.67 -7.08
N TYR A 79 -1.61 -4.09 -6.04
CA TYR A 79 -0.92 -4.91 -5.03
C TYR A 79 -1.93 -5.71 -4.19
N SER A 80 -3.06 -5.11 -3.79
CA SER A 80 -4.03 -5.79 -2.92
C SER A 80 -4.68 -6.97 -3.65
N LEU A 81 -5.08 -6.77 -4.91
CA LEU A 81 -5.63 -7.85 -5.74
C LEU A 81 -4.57 -8.91 -6.09
N PHE A 82 -3.31 -8.51 -6.31
CA PHE A 82 -2.21 -9.44 -6.53
C PHE A 82 -2.05 -10.39 -5.34
N LEU A 83 -1.92 -9.83 -4.13
CA LEU A 83 -1.77 -10.61 -2.90
C LEU A 83 -2.99 -11.50 -2.63
N TYR A 84 -4.21 -10.97 -2.83
CA TYR A 84 -5.43 -11.77 -2.77
C TYR A 84 -5.38 -12.95 -3.75
N ALA A 85 -5.05 -12.72 -5.02
CA ALA A 85 -5.06 -13.73 -6.06
C ALA A 85 -4.04 -14.85 -5.80
N VAL A 86 -2.85 -14.51 -5.30
CA VAL A 86 -1.81 -15.48 -4.90
C VAL A 86 -2.31 -16.36 -3.76
N CYS A 87 -2.75 -15.74 -2.65
CA CYS A 87 -3.22 -16.45 -1.47
C CYS A 87 -4.47 -17.31 -1.78
N TRP A 88 -5.43 -16.77 -2.52
CA TRP A 88 -6.63 -17.49 -2.88
C TRP A 88 -6.33 -18.67 -3.80
N SER A 89 -5.54 -18.46 -4.85
CA SER A 89 -5.20 -19.53 -5.81
C SER A 89 -4.38 -20.64 -5.16
N TYR A 90 -3.50 -20.31 -4.21
CA TYR A 90 -2.76 -21.30 -3.43
C TYR A 90 -3.73 -22.16 -2.61
N SER A 91 -4.72 -21.54 -1.96
CA SER A 91 -5.69 -22.27 -1.12
C SER A 91 -6.42 -23.39 -1.85
N LEU A 92 -6.67 -23.24 -3.16
CA LEU A 92 -7.41 -24.21 -3.97
C LEU A 92 -6.63 -25.51 -4.24
N ARG A 93 -5.32 -25.54 -3.97
CA ARG A 93 -4.44 -26.69 -4.26
C ARG A 93 -3.93 -27.40 -3.01
N GLN A 94 -4.37 -26.98 -1.82
CA GLN A 94 -3.79 -27.40 -0.55
C GLN A 94 -4.76 -28.19 0.32
N GLN A 95 -4.21 -28.90 1.30
CA GLN A 95 -4.96 -29.56 2.35
C GLN A 95 -5.73 -28.55 3.22
N PRO A 96 -6.81 -28.97 3.93
CA PRO A 96 -7.75 -28.05 4.58
C PRO A 96 -7.12 -27.00 5.51
N LEU A 97 -6.11 -27.37 6.31
CA LEU A 97 -5.44 -26.45 7.22
C LEU A 97 -4.80 -25.27 6.47
N TRP A 98 -3.94 -25.58 5.49
CA TRP A 98 -3.22 -24.59 4.70
C TRP A 98 -4.14 -23.81 3.76
N ALA A 99 -5.21 -24.44 3.27
CA ALA A 99 -6.25 -23.77 2.51
C ALA A 99 -6.94 -22.69 3.35
N SER A 100 -7.32 -22.99 4.59
CA SER A 100 -7.97 -22.03 5.50
C SER A 100 -7.07 -20.84 5.83
N VAL A 101 -5.81 -21.09 6.20
CA VAL A 101 -4.81 -20.02 6.46
C VAL A 101 -4.69 -19.09 5.26
N SER A 102 -4.54 -19.66 4.06
CA SER A 102 -4.36 -18.90 2.84
C SER A 102 -5.61 -18.09 2.44
N ARG A 103 -6.82 -18.58 2.72
CA ARG A 103 -8.07 -17.82 2.48
C ARG A 103 -8.22 -16.65 3.44
N ILE A 104 -7.89 -16.85 4.71
CA ILE A 104 -7.89 -15.76 5.71
C ILE A 104 -6.95 -14.66 5.23
N LEU A 105 -5.71 -15.01 4.87
CA LEU A 105 -4.71 -14.05 4.39
C LEU A 105 -5.10 -13.39 3.06
N ALA A 106 -5.82 -14.09 2.17
CA ALA A 106 -6.36 -13.48 0.97
C ALA A 106 -7.34 -12.33 1.32
N ILE A 107 -8.28 -12.58 2.24
CA ILE A 107 -9.24 -11.55 2.69
C ILE A 107 -8.50 -10.43 3.43
N THR A 108 -7.50 -10.77 4.27
CA THR A 108 -6.64 -9.78 4.94
C THR A 108 -5.94 -8.84 3.96
N ALA A 109 -5.53 -9.33 2.77
CA ALA A 109 -4.96 -8.48 1.73
C ALA A 109 -5.92 -7.40 1.24
N LEU A 110 -7.20 -7.73 1.09
CA LEU A 110 -8.25 -6.79 0.69
C LEU A 110 -8.56 -5.79 1.81
N LEU A 111 -8.57 -6.24 3.07
CA LEU A 111 -8.74 -5.35 4.22
C LEU A 111 -7.58 -4.36 4.36
N ALA A 112 -6.33 -4.80 4.08
CA ALA A 112 -5.18 -3.90 4.04
C ALA A 112 -5.34 -2.84 2.94
N GLY A 113 -5.78 -3.24 1.74
CA GLY A 113 -6.07 -2.30 0.64
C GLY A 113 -7.20 -1.31 0.97
N LEU A 114 -8.23 -1.74 1.72
CA LEU A 114 -9.27 -0.82 2.21
C LEU A 114 -8.73 0.17 3.25
N CYS A 115 -7.84 -0.27 4.14
CA CYS A 115 -7.17 0.64 5.07
C CYS A 115 -6.35 1.68 4.32
N ASP A 116 -5.67 1.27 3.25
CA ASP A 116 -4.89 2.15 2.37
C ASP A 116 -5.75 3.22 1.69
N VAL A 117 -6.96 2.87 1.24
CA VAL A 117 -7.93 3.83 0.70
C VAL A 117 -8.29 4.91 1.72
N ILE A 118 -8.57 4.51 2.96
CA ILE A 118 -8.98 5.44 4.02
C ILE A 118 -7.82 6.34 4.44
N GLU A 119 -6.63 5.76 4.54
CA GLU A 119 -5.39 6.48 4.83
C GLU A 119 -5.09 7.54 3.75
N ASN A 120 -5.07 7.14 2.48
CA ASN A 120 -4.84 8.04 1.35
C ASN A 120 -5.88 9.17 1.28
N TYR A 121 -7.13 8.89 1.65
CA TYR A 121 -8.17 9.91 1.74
C TYR A 121 -7.83 11.00 2.78
N PHE A 122 -7.40 10.61 3.99
CA PHE A 122 -7.01 11.59 5.01
C PHE A 122 -5.71 12.31 4.65
N MET A 123 -4.79 11.63 3.96
CA MET A 123 -3.60 12.28 3.40
C MET A 123 -3.96 13.38 2.40
N LEU A 124 -4.85 13.11 1.43
CA LEU A 124 -5.32 14.13 0.48
C LEU A 124 -5.97 15.31 1.21
N GLN A 125 -6.79 15.05 2.24
CA GLN A 125 -7.36 16.14 3.05
C GLN A 125 -6.29 17.00 3.74
N MET A 126 -5.18 16.41 4.19
CA MET A 126 -4.08 17.17 4.77
C MET A 126 -3.31 17.98 3.73
N LEU A 127 -3.08 17.40 2.55
CA LEU A 127 -2.32 18.01 1.46
C LEU A 127 -3.07 19.17 0.79
N GLU A 128 -4.36 19.00 0.50
CA GLU A 128 -5.17 19.97 -0.24
C GLU A 128 -5.80 21.04 0.63
N GLN A 129 -6.01 20.74 1.92
CA GLN A 129 -6.71 21.63 2.84
C GLN A 129 -5.81 22.02 4.02
N GLN A 130 -6.09 21.46 5.19
CA GLN A 130 -5.42 21.79 6.43
C GLN A 130 -5.12 20.51 7.21
N VAL A 131 -3.97 20.51 7.89
CA VAL A 131 -3.63 19.48 8.86
C VAL A 131 -4.45 19.70 10.12
N THR A 132 -5.11 18.64 10.59
CA THR A 132 -5.78 18.61 11.89
C THR A 132 -5.38 17.35 12.63
N GLU A 133 -5.49 17.36 13.97
CA GLU A 133 -5.17 16.19 14.80
C GLU A 133 -5.93 14.95 14.34
N THR A 134 -7.23 15.10 14.04
CA THR A 134 -8.07 13.99 13.58
C THR A 134 -7.57 13.42 12.25
N ARG A 135 -7.19 14.26 11.29
CA ARG A 135 -6.72 13.80 9.96
C ARG A 135 -5.37 13.09 10.08
N ALA A 136 -4.42 13.67 10.80
CA ALA A 136 -3.12 13.07 11.03
C ALA A 136 -3.23 11.73 11.77
N TYR A 137 -4.03 11.70 12.85
CA TYR A 137 -4.23 10.48 13.62
C TYR A 137 -4.92 9.37 12.81
N LEU A 138 -5.97 9.69 12.04
CA LEU A 138 -6.67 8.68 11.24
C LEU A 138 -5.80 8.18 10.09
N SER A 139 -5.07 9.05 9.39
CA SER A 139 -4.07 8.66 8.40
C SER A 139 -3.07 7.66 9.00
N TRP A 140 -2.45 8.03 10.12
CA TRP A 140 -1.49 7.17 10.83
C TRP A 140 -2.09 5.85 11.31
N LEU A 141 -3.31 5.87 11.87
CA LEU A 141 -3.96 4.69 12.40
C LEU A 141 -4.23 3.67 11.29
N PHE A 142 -4.76 4.12 10.15
CA PHE A 142 -5.03 3.25 9.02
C PHE A 142 -3.74 2.80 8.32
N ALA A 143 -2.69 3.63 8.25
CA ALA A 143 -1.36 3.20 7.81
C ALA A 143 -0.81 2.09 8.72
N ALA A 144 -0.87 2.27 10.04
CA ALA A 144 -0.36 1.30 11.01
C ALA A 144 -1.12 -0.04 10.92
N ILE A 145 -2.44 0.00 10.83
CA ILE A 145 -3.26 -1.21 10.63
C ILE A 145 -2.93 -1.85 9.27
N LYS A 146 -2.86 -1.07 8.18
CA LYS A 146 -2.45 -1.54 6.85
C LYS A 146 -1.15 -2.34 6.93
N PHE A 147 -0.08 -1.75 7.45
CA PHE A 147 1.23 -2.43 7.53
C PHE A 147 1.18 -3.67 8.43
N MET A 148 0.47 -3.62 9.56
CA MET A 148 0.30 -4.79 10.43
C MET A 148 -0.39 -5.95 9.72
N LEU A 149 -1.42 -5.67 8.91
CA LEU A 149 -2.14 -6.68 8.12
C LEU A 149 -1.30 -7.17 6.92
N LEU A 150 -0.56 -6.27 6.28
CA LEU A 150 0.19 -6.55 5.05
C LEU A 150 1.40 -7.48 5.29
N ILE A 151 2.11 -7.32 6.42
CA ILE A 151 3.31 -8.11 6.75
C ILE A 151 3.07 -9.63 6.64
N PRO A 152 2.10 -10.25 7.36
CA PRO A 152 1.86 -11.69 7.26
C PRO A 152 1.40 -12.11 5.85
N VAL A 153 0.63 -11.28 5.16
CA VAL A 153 0.15 -11.55 3.80
C VAL A 153 1.31 -11.61 2.81
N VAL A 154 2.25 -10.67 2.89
CA VAL A 154 3.45 -10.63 2.02
C VAL A 154 4.34 -11.83 2.31
N LEU A 155 4.64 -12.11 3.58
CA LEU A 155 5.46 -13.27 3.96
C LEU A 155 4.87 -14.59 3.45
N TRP A 156 3.55 -14.76 3.58
CA TRP A 156 2.86 -15.93 3.06
C TRP A 156 2.88 -15.99 1.52
N SER A 157 2.68 -14.85 0.86
CA SER A 157 2.69 -14.75 -0.61
C SER A 157 4.06 -15.12 -1.20
N LEU A 158 5.17 -14.77 -0.52
CA LEU A 158 6.52 -15.16 -0.92
C LEU A 158 6.72 -16.69 -0.93
N ILE A 159 6.04 -17.41 -0.04
CA ILE A 159 6.05 -18.88 0.00
C ILE A 159 5.12 -19.46 -1.08
N CYS A 160 3.91 -18.90 -1.21
CA CYS A 160 2.87 -19.42 -2.10
C CYS A 160 3.19 -19.23 -3.58
N LEU A 161 3.77 -18.08 -3.94
CA LEU A 161 3.95 -17.68 -5.33
C LEU A 161 4.82 -18.68 -6.12
N PRO A 162 6.04 -19.08 -5.68
CA PRO A 162 6.84 -20.06 -6.41
C PRO A 162 6.15 -21.42 -6.54
N LEU A 163 5.42 -21.84 -5.50
CA LEU A 163 4.71 -23.13 -5.47
C LEU A 163 3.54 -23.17 -6.46
N LEU A 164 2.93 -22.02 -6.78
CA LEU A 164 1.86 -21.94 -7.78
C LEU A 164 2.34 -22.16 -9.22
N PHE A 165 3.62 -21.86 -9.49
CA PHE A 165 4.25 -21.98 -10.80
C PHE A 165 5.07 -23.27 -10.98
N ARG A 166 5.36 -24.02 -9.90
CA ARG A 166 5.90 -25.38 -10.04
C ARG A 166 4.91 -26.24 -10.81
N LYS A 167 5.39 -26.87 -11.90
CA LYS A 167 4.65 -27.95 -12.55
C LYS A 167 4.52 -29.09 -11.53
N LYS A 168 3.33 -29.67 -11.43
CA LYS A 168 3.18 -30.98 -10.77
C LYS A 168 3.99 -32.01 -11.53
#